data_AF-A0A438JK61-F1
#
_entry.id   AF-A0A438JK61-F1
#
_cell.length_a   1.000
_cell.length_b   1.000
_cell.length_c   1.000
_cell.angle_alpha   90.00
_cell.angle_beta   90.00
_cell.angle_gamma   90.00
#
_symmetry.space_group_name_H-M   'P 1'
#
loop_
_entity.id
_entity.type
_entity.pdbx_description
1 polymer ?
#
loop_
_entity_poly.entity_id
_entity_poly.type
_entity_poly.pdbx_seq_one_letter_code
_entity_poly.pdbx_strand_id
1 'polypeptide(L)' 'MKHGASGVAGSMTISILSYMGKVRITVGTEKGFIDPRKFNACIEDAFQRVFEAAVGTPPPPMA' A
#
# COMPACT_ATOMS: atom_id res chain seq x y z
N MET A 1 -8.13 -34.63 17.66
CA MET A 1 -7.73 -33.21 17.73
C MET A 1 -8.20 -32.56 16.44
N LYS A 2 -9.09 -31.58 16.51
CA LYS A 2 -9.71 -31.00 15.31
C LYS A 2 -8.75 -29.98 14.72
N HIS A 3 -8.32 -30.19 13.48
CA HIS A 3 -7.65 -29.14 12.70
C HIS A 3 -8.71 -28.07 12.40
N GLY A 4 -8.84 -27.10 13.30
CA GLY A 4 -9.60 -25.90 13.03
C GLY A 4 -8.85 -25.11 11.96
N ALA A 5 -9.43 -25.01 10.78
CA ALA A 5 -9.01 -24.02 9.81
C ALA A 5 -9.01 -22.66 10.52
N SER A 6 -7.83 -22.04 10.65
CA SER A 6 -7.65 -20.71 11.23
C SER A 6 -8.26 -19.69 10.29
N GLY A 7 -9.59 -19.58 10.35
CA GLY A 7 -10.41 -18.68 9.53
C GLY A 7 -10.68 -17.35 10.21
N VAL A 8 -9.71 -16.76 10.91
CA VAL A 8 -9.74 -15.30 11.11
C VAL A 8 -8.90 -14.72 9.98
N ALA A 9 -9.56 -14.23 8.95
CA ALA A 9 -8.91 -13.44 7.92
C ALA A 9 -8.34 -12.22 8.64
N GLY A 10 -7.01 -12.15 8.80
CA GLY A 10 -6.40 -11.03 9.51
C GLY A 10 -6.86 -9.72 8.89
N SER A 11 -7.44 -8.86 9.72
CA SER A 11 -8.02 -7.62 9.26
C SER A 11 -6.90 -6.58 9.03
N MET A 12 -6.94 -5.93 7.88
CA MET A 12 -6.02 -4.85 7.52
C MET A 12 -6.84 -3.65 7.05
N THR A 13 -6.56 -2.48 7.61
CA THR A 13 -7.15 -1.20 7.20
C THR A 13 -6.05 -0.32 6.63
N ILE A 14 -6.27 0.23 5.45
CA ILE A 14 -5.35 1.17 4.81
C ILE A 14 -6.08 2.51 4.68
N SER A 15 -5.44 3.57 5.13
CA SER A 15 -5.90 4.95 4.93
C SER A 15 -4.85 5.71 4.13
N ILE A 16 -5.27 6.33 3.03
CA ILE A 16 -4.40 7.08 2.14
C ILE A 16 -4.86 8.53 2.12
N LEU A 17 -3.92 9.45 2.34
CA LEU A 17 -4.14 10.88 2.25
C LEU A 17 -3.14 11.49 1.29
N SER A 18 -3.63 12.18 0.26
CA SER A 18 -2.80 12.97 -0.65
C SER A 18 -3.07 14.45 -0.39
N TYR A 19 -2.06 15.17 0.12
CA TYR A 19 -2.17 16.62 0.38
C TYR A 19 -0.79 17.30 0.29
N MET A 20 -0.76 18.56 -0.15
CA MET A 20 0.46 19.38 -0.23
C MET A 20 1.63 18.69 -0.97
N GLY A 21 1.33 17.98 -2.06
CA GLY A 21 2.34 17.27 -2.86
C GLY A 21 2.97 16.06 -2.16
N LYS A 22 2.37 15.57 -1.07
CA LYS A 22 2.83 14.39 -0.34
C LYS A 22 1.70 13.37 -0.21
N VAL A 23 2.06 12.09 -0.38
CA VAL A 23 1.17 10.96 -0.07
C VAL A 23 1.55 10.42 1.30
N ARG A 24 0.57 10.28 2.19
CA ARG A 24 0.69 9.62 3.49
C ARG A 24 -0.17 8.36 3.50
N ILE A 25 0.41 7.26 3.95
CA ILE A 25 -0.25 5.96 4.03
C ILE A 25 -0.16 5.49 5.48
N THR A 26 -1.32 5.22 6.09
CA THR A 26 -1.43 4.64 7.42
C THR A 26 -2.01 3.24 7.29
N VAL A 27 -1.35 2.25 7.89
CA VAL A 27 -1.80 0.86 7.87
C VAL A 27 -2.07 0.38 9.29
N GLY A 28 -3.32 0.02 9.56
CA GLY A 28 -3.75 -0.67 10.76
C GLY A 28 -3.85 -2.17 10.47
N THR A 29 -3.16 -2.98 11.26
CA THR A 29 -3.13 -4.44 11.07
C THR A 29 -2.90 -5.13 12.41
N GLU A 30 -3.36 -6.37 12.51
CA GLU A 30 -3.13 -7.22 13.67
C GLU A 30 -1.63 -7.53 13.86
N LYS A 31 -1.17 -7.59 15.11
CA LYS A 31 0.24 -7.82 15.43
C LYS A 31 0.70 -9.17 14.86
N GLY A 32 1.78 -9.14 14.09
CA GLY A 32 2.38 -10.34 13.49
C GLY A 32 1.68 -10.83 12.23
N PHE A 33 0.61 -10.16 11.77
CA PHE A 33 -0.06 -10.50 10.52
C PHE A 33 0.79 -10.14 9.29
N ILE A 34 1.50 -9.01 9.35
CA ILE A 34 2.40 -8.56 8.28
C ILE A 34 3.74 -8.10 8.85
N ASP A 35 4.80 -8.35 8.09
CA ASP A 35 6.12 -7.78 8.39
C ASP A 35 6.11 -6.29 7.97
N PRO A 36 6.18 -5.35 8.92
CA PRO A 36 6.05 -3.94 8.60
C PRO A 36 7.19 -3.41 7.73
N ARG A 37 8.40 -3.99 7.82
CA ARG A 37 9.55 -3.55 7.02
C ARG A 37 9.41 -4.00 5.58
N LYS A 38 9.03 -5.26 5.36
CA LYS A 38 8.78 -5.80 4.01
C LYS A 38 7.60 -5.10 3.35
N PHE A 39 6.54 -4.83 4.11
CA PHE A 39 5.38 -4.13 3.60
C PHE A 39 5.71 -2.70 3.18
N ASN A 40 6.41 -1.93 4.03
CA ASN A 40 6.81 -0.57 3.69
C ASN A 40 7.71 -0.52 2.44
N ALA A 41 8.71 -1.40 2.36
CA ALA A 41 9.57 -1.49 1.17
C ALA A 41 8.77 -1.81 -0.12
N CYS A 42 7.76 -2.68 -0.02
CA CYS A 42 6.88 -3.00 -1.14
C CYS A 42 6.04 -1.79 -1.58
N ILE A 43 5.48 -1.04 -0.64
CA ILE A 43 4.70 0.18 -0.93
C ILE A 43 5.58 1.26 -1.56
N GLU A 44 6.82 1.44 -1.08
CA GLU A 44 7.77 2.40 -1.64
C GLU A 44 8.15 2.05 -3.09
N ASP A 45 8.50 0.78 -3.35
CA ASP A 45 8.81 0.30 -4.70
C ASP A 45 7.60 0.43 -5.64
N ALA A 46 6.40 0.03 -5.19
CA ALA A 46 5.18 0.17 -5.98
C ALA A 46 4.85 1.63 -6.29
N PHE A 47 4.99 2.54 -5.32
CA PHE A 47 4.78 3.97 -5.52
C PHE A 47 5.76 4.54 -6.54
N GLN A 48 7.04 4.18 -6.44
CA GLN A 48 8.06 4.63 -7.39
C GLN A 48 7.75 4.18 -8.82
N ARG A 49 7.42 2.90 -9.03
CA ARG A 49 7.08 2.38 -10.37
C ARG A 49 5.85 3.07 -10.97
N VAL A 50 4.81 3.28 -10.16
CA VAL A 50 3.59 3.98 -10.60
C VAL A 50 3.90 5.44 -10.91
N PHE A 51 4.71 6.11 -10.08
CA PHE A 51 5.14 7.48 -10.31
C PHE A 51 5.91 7.58 -11.63
N GLU A 52 6.95 6.77 -11.81
CA GLU A 52 7.76 6.74 -13.04
C GLU A 52 6.93 6.52 -14.30
N ALA A 53 5.97 5.58 -14.26
CA ALA A 53 5.05 5.35 -15.37
C ALA A 53 4.16 6.58 -15.66
N ALA A 54 3.71 7.28 -14.62
CA ALA A 54 2.85 8.45 -14.75
C ALA A 54 3.60 9.71 -15.22
N VAL A 55 4.84 9.94 -14.78
CA VAL A 55 5.66 11.07 -15.28
C VAL A 55 6.30 10.78 -16.63
N GLY A 56 6.55 9.51 -16.96
CA GLY A 56 7.05 9.11 -18.28
C GLY A 56 6.03 9.29 -19.41
N THR A 57 4.74 9.45 -19.09
CA THR A 57 3.72 9.82 -20.07
C THR A 57 3.63 11.34 -20.20
N PRO A 58 3.87 11.93 -21.39
CA PRO A 58 3.64 13.35 -21.59
C PRO A 58 2.15 13.65 -21.31
N PRO A 59 1.84 14.79 -20.66
CA PRO A 59 0.45 15.16 -20.41
C PRO A 59 -0.28 15.23 -21.76
N PRO A 60 -1.52 14.71 -21.85
CA PRO A 60 -2.31 14.85 -23.07
C PRO A 60 -2.38 16.33 -23.44
N PRO A 61 -2.33 16.66 -24.75
CA PRO A 61 -2.43 18.04 -25.20
C PRO A 61 -3.66 18.69 -24.54
N MET A 62 -3.45 19.75 -23.76
CA MET A 62 -4.57 20.54 -23.26
C MET A 62 -5.24 21.18 -24.49
N ALA A 63 -6.41 20.66 -24.84
CA ALA A 63 -7.29 21.21 -25.85
C ALA A 63 -8.09 22.39 -25.28
#